data_AF-A0A9P0MMW8-F1
#
_entry.id   AF-A0A9P0MMW8-F1
#
_cell.length_a   1.000
_cell.length_b   1.000
_cell.length_c   1.000
_cell.angle_alpha   90.00
_cell.angle_beta   90.00
_cell.angle_gamma   90.00
#
_symmetry.space_group_name_H-M   'P 1'
#
loop_
_entity.id
_entity.type
_entity.pdbx_description
1 polymer ?
#
loop_
_entity_poly.entity_id
_entity_poly.type
_entity_poly.pdbx_seq_one_letter_code
_entity_poly.pdbx_strand_id
1 'polypeptide(L)'
;MSSGSYIDAARTKQMKDLLGVRHIQAVLLAGALFVNHIQQSNVAITAVAITSHNPNITYWQDGKVRARGSFFYSLIISCLVGGYLTTKFDIKIMLLCSTVVGTITTYLTPTLVKYYNWQILIVIRILHGSSKGFIRPLVYSQLVRWLPPDELMLMGPVVLSSLFLGYGLIEMMGGYLSSGQGGWPSIFYFSGNIGFIWCLAYLGLGSQSPNACFYISVYEKRYIEESLPSAIRLPYRKYIPLKKILTCVPLYALIISQSANNYALQTFVKIVPLFYENSLQLDVQKVNLELSTFLCTVLLLKIIMCVSPFIALE
;
A
#
# COMPACT_ATOMS: atom_id res chain seq x y z
N MET A 1 -38.08 -31.26 0.15
CA MET A 1 -37.42 -29.98 -0.21
C MET A 1 -36.60 -29.35 0.92
N SER A 2 -36.55 -29.89 2.15
CA SER A 2 -35.83 -29.27 3.29
C SER A 2 -34.41 -29.80 3.56
N SER A 3 -34.02 -30.97 3.05
CA SER A 3 -32.69 -31.55 3.34
C SER A 3 -31.55 -30.82 2.64
N GLY A 4 -31.77 -30.30 1.43
CA GLY A 4 -30.77 -29.56 0.66
C GLY A 4 -30.37 -28.24 1.32
N SER A 5 -31.32 -27.47 1.87
CA SER A 5 -31.01 -26.17 2.47
C SER A 5 -30.21 -26.28 3.77
N TYR A 6 -30.39 -27.35 4.55
CA TYR A 6 -29.60 -27.61 5.76
C TYR A 6 -28.16 -27.99 5.45
N ILE A 7 -27.94 -28.84 4.43
CA ILE A 7 -26.58 -29.21 3.99
C ILE A 7 -25.85 -28.00 3.41
N ASP A 8 -26.55 -27.15 2.65
CA ASP A 8 -25.99 -25.92 2.10
C ASP A 8 -25.64 -24.90 3.20
N ALA A 9 -26.46 -24.78 4.24
CA ALA A 9 -26.17 -23.91 5.38
C ALA A 9 -24.96 -24.40 6.20
N ALA A 10 -24.84 -25.72 6.40
CA ALA A 10 -23.70 -26.32 7.09
C ALA A 10 -22.39 -26.11 6.31
N ARG A 11 -22.41 -26.29 4.98
CA ARG A 11 -21.25 -26.02 4.10
C ARG A 11 -20.88 -24.55 4.07
N THR A 12 -21.87 -23.65 4.04
CA THR A 12 -21.64 -22.19 4.08
C THR A 12 -20.98 -21.78 5.40
N LYS A 13 -21.38 -22.40 6.52
CA LYS A 13 -20.75 -22.18 7.84
C LYS A 13 -19.31 -22.71 7.87
N GLN A 14 -19.04 -23.84 7.22
CA GLN A 14 -17.69 -24.40 7.10
C GLN A 14 -16.74 -23.50 6.27
N MET A 15 -17.27 -22.70 5.34
CA MET A 15 -16.45 -21.74 4.56
C MET A 15 -15.84 -20.62 5.38
N LYS A 16 -16.35 -20.36 6.59
CA LYS A 16 -15.75 -19.41 7.55
C LYS A 16 -14.34 -19.86 7.95
N ASP A 17 -14.13 -21.15 8.11
CA ASP A 17 -12.89 -21.72 8.69
C ASP A 17 -11.89 -22.17 7.60
N LEU A 18 -12.24 -22.00 6.33
CA LEU A 18 -11.43 -22.42 5.17
C LEU A 18 -10.82 -21.22 4.42
N LEU A 19 -9.57 -21.40 3.98
CA LEU A 19 -8.89 -20.47 3.08
C LEU A 19 -9.57 -20.48 1.70
N GLY A 20 -10.34 -19.41 1.42
CA GLY A 20 -11.01 -19.18 0.13
C GLY A 20 -10.38 -18.10 -0.76
N VAL A 21 -11.04 -17.82 -1.88
CA VAL A 21 -10.68 -16.79 -2.87
C VAL A 21 -10.58 -15.40 -2.26
N ARG A 22 -11.37 -15.10 -1.22
CA ARG A 22 -11.29 -13.82 -0.49
C ARG A 22 -9.91 -13.55 0.12
N HIS A 23 -9.21 -14.59 0.57
CA HIS A 23 -7.84 -14.48 1.11
C HIS A 23 -6.83 -14.23 -0.02
N ILE A 24 -7.02 -14.85 -1.18
CA ILE A 24 -6.20 -14.58 -2.37
C ILE A 24 -6.33 -13.10 -2.77
N GLN A 25 -7.56 -12.56 -2.79
CA GLN A 25 -7.77 -11.13 -3.04
C GLN A 25 -7.11 -10.25 -1.98
N ALA A 26 -7.20 -10.61 -0.69
CA ALA A 26 -6.52 -9.90 0.39
C ALA A 26 -4.99 -9.87 0.21
N VAL A 27 -4.37 -11.00 -0.19
CA VAL A 27 -2.93 -11.09 -0.48
C VAL A 27 -2.55 -10.25 -1.70
N LEU A 28 -3.36 -10.25 -2.75
CA LEU A 28 -3.12 -9.40 -3.92
C LEU A 28 -3.17 -7.91 -3.56
N LEU A 29 -4.12 -7.51 -2.71
CA LEU A 29 -4.24 -6.13 -2.20
C LEU A 29 -3.08 -5.75 -1.27
N ALA A 30 -2.58 -6.68 -0.46
CA ALA A 30 -1.35 -6.51 0.30
C ALA A 30 -0.15 -6.31 -0.64
N GLY A 31 -0.07 -7.11 -1.70
CA GLY A 31 0.92 -6.94 -2.77
C GLY A 31 0.88 -5.54 -3.39
N ALA A 32 -0.32 -4.97 -3.60
CA ALA A 32 -0.47 -3.62 -4.15
C ALA A 32 0.20 -2.58 -3.25
N LEU A 33 -0.06 -2.65 -1.95
CA LEU A 33 0.52 -1.73 -0.96
C LEU A 33 2.04 -1.92 -0.86
N PHE A 34 2.50 -3.16 -0.82
CA PHE A 34 3.90 -3.55 -0.79
C PHE A 34 4.68 -2.97 -1.97
N VAL A 35 4.26 -3.27 -3.20
CA VAL A 35 4.91 -2.78 -4.43
C VAL A 35 4.96 -1.26 -4.48
N ASN A 36 3.83 -0.60 -4.23
CA ASN A 36 3.77 0.85 -4.30
C ASN A 36 4.66 1.52 -3.24
N HIS A 37 4.83 0.90 -2.06
CA HIS A 37 5.72 1.43 -1.02
C HIS A 37 7.20 1.15 -1.29
N ILE A 38 7.56 0.01 -1.90
CA ILE A 38 8.92 -0.22 -2.43
C ILE A 38 9.31 0.94 -3.36
N GLN A 39 8.46 1.26 -4.34
CA GLN A 39 8.74 2.31 -5.32
C GLN A 39 8.85 3.71 -4.68
N GLN A 40 8.36 3.92 -3.45
CA GLN A 40 8.28 5.26 -2.84
C GLN A 40 9.64 5.73 -2.35
N SER A 41 10.44 4.83 -1.80
CA SER A 41 11.72 5.15 -1.19
C SER A 41 12.86 5.28 -2.21
N ASN A 42 12.69 4.78 -3.44
CA ASN A 42 13.73 4.80 -4.48
C ASN A 42 14.48 6.13 -4.60
N VAL A 43 13.73 7.24 -4.67
CA VAL A 43 14.32 8.58 -4.87
C VAL A 43 15.02 9.09 -3.60
N ALA A 44 14.53 8.71 -2.41
CA ALA A 44 15.18 9.09 -1.15
C ALA A 44 16.55 8.41 -1.03
N ILE A 45 16.59 7.09 -1.24
CA ILE A 45 17.82 6.28 -1.21
C ILE A 45 18.80 6.75 -2.29
N THR A 46 18.31 6.93 -3.52
CA THR A 46 19.13 7.42 -4.63
C THR A 46 19.74 8.80 -4.35
N ALA A 47 18.99 9.71 -3.73
CA ALA A 47 19.50 11.02 -3.39
C ALA A 47 20.66 10.94 -2.39
N VAL A 48 20.63 10.01 -1.45
CA VAL A 48 21.74 9.76 -0.51
C VAL A 48 22.93 9.15 -1.25
N ALA A 49 22.71 8.09 -2.02
CA ALA A 49 23.77 7.41 -2.79
C ALA A 49 24.54 8.37 -3.72
N ILE A 50 23.82 9.20 -4.48
CA ILE A 50 24.44 10.19 -5.38
C ILE A 50 25.25 11.22 -4.60
N THR A 51 24.70 11.75 -3.48
CA THR A 51 25.38 12.77 -2.67
C THR A 51 26.67 12.20 -2.03
N SER A 52 26.68 10.91 -1.69
CA SER A 52 27.86 10.23 -1.13
C SER A 52 28.99 10.02 -2.13
N HIS A 53 28.68 9.75 -3.41
CA HIS A 53 29.68 9.48 -4.44
C HIS A 53 30.26 10.75 -5.09
N ASN A 54 29.45 11.81 -5.22
CA ASN A 54 29.88 13.05 -5.85
C ASN A 54 29.26 14.25 -5.12
N PRO A 55 30.00 14.90 -4.20
CA PRO A 55 29.48 16.04 -3.44
C PRO A 55 29.20 17.26 -4.33
N ASN A 56 29.87 17.38 -5.48
CA ASN A 56 29.73 18.50 -6.44
C ASN A 56 28.52 18.35 -7.38
N ILE A 57 27.80 17.23 -7.33
CA ILE A 57 26.63 16.98 -8.14
C ILE A 57 25.42 17.73 -7.55
N THR A 58 25.21 18.93 -8.10
CA THR A 58 24.26 19.94 -7.61
C THR A 58 22.85 19.82 -8.17
N TYR A 59 22.60 18.93 -9.15
CA TYR A 59 21.26 18.78 -9.76
C TYR A 59 20.15 18.42 -8.74
N TRP A 60 20.53 17.96 -7.54
CA TRP A 60 19.60 17.71 -6.45
C TRP A 60 19.60 18.76 -5.34
N GLN A 61 20.55 19.71 -5.22
CA GLN A 61 20.61 20.58 -4.02
C GLN A 61 19.51 21.66 -4.00
N ASP A 62 19.34 22.47 -5.06
CA ASP A 62 18.31 23.53 -5.11
C ASP A 62 16.89 23.01 -5.41
N GLY A 63 16.81 21.82 -6.00
CA GLY A 63 15.57 21.12 -6.35
C GLY A 63 15.11 20.12 -5.29
N LYS A 64 15.94 19.71 -4.32
CA LYS A 64 15.67 18.61 -3.36
C LYS A 64 14.37 18.85 -2.59
N VAL A 65 14.20 20.04 -2.04
CA VAL A 65 13.02 20.39 -1.22
C VAL A 65 11.76 20.44 -2.09
N ARG A 66 11.84 21.08 -3.26
CA ARG A 66 10.70 21.21 -4.18
C ARG A 66 10.27 19.87 -4.76
N ALA A 67 11.21 19.05 -5.22
CA ALA A 67 10.92 17.72 -5.75
C ALA A 67 10.38 16.77 -4.67
N ARG A 68 10.94 16.79 -3.44
CA ARG A 68 10.39 16.02 -2.31
C ARG A 68 8.98 16.49 -1.95
N GLY A 69 8.75 17.80 -1.84
CA GLY A 69 7.45 18.38 -1.53
C GLY A 69 6.38 18.04 -2.58
N SER A 70 6.71 18.15 -3.87
CA SER A 70 5.77 17.90 -4.97
C SER A 70 5.12 16.50 -4.93
N PHE A 71 5.86 15.48 -4.48
CA PHE A 71 5.33 14.13 -4.27
C PHE A 71 4.27 14.11 -3.15
N PHE A 72 4.51 14.77 -2.03
CA PHE A 72 3.56 14.78 -0.91
C PHE A 72 2.31 15.60 -1.21
N TYR A 73 2.45 16.75 -1.89
CA TYR A 73 1.30 17.55 -2.30
C TYR A 73 0.38 16.78 -3.27
N SER A 74 0.95 16.16 -4.30
CA SER A 74 0.19 15.34 -5.25
C SER A 74 -0.45 14.12 -4.60
N LEU A 75 0.24 13.50 -3.63
CA LEU A 75 -0.29 12.38 -2.84
C LEU A 75 -1.50 12.78 -1.99
N ILE A 76 -1.46 13.93 -1.31
CA ILE A 76 -2.58 14.42 -0.47
C ILE A 76 -3.81 14.66 -1.35
N ILE A 77 -3.65 15.40 -2.45
CA ILE A 77 -4.74 15.72 -3.38
C ILE A 77 -5.34 14.42 -3.92
N SER A 78 -4.48 13.50 -4.35
CA SER A 78 -4.94 12.25 -4.97
C SER A 78 -5.57 11.29 -3.97
N CYS A 79 -5.18 11.32 -2.69
CA CYS A 79 -5.86 10.58 -1.63
C CYS A 79 -7.31 11.03 -1.45
N LEU A 80 -7.55 12.35 -1.40
CA LEU A 80 -8.89 12.93 -1.28
C LEU A 80 -9.75 12.60 -2.50
N VAL A 81 -9.20 12.78 -3.70
CA VAL A 81 -9.87 12.45 -4.96
C VAL A 81 -10.13 10.95 -5.06
N GLY A 82 -9.17 10.12 -4.64
CA GLY A 82 -9.26 8.66 -4.66
C GLY A 82 -10.41 8.12 -3.85
N GLY A 83 -10.61 8.64 -2.64
CA GLY A 83 -11.76 8.28 -1.80
C GLY A 83 -13.09 8.47 -2.51
N TYR A 84 -13.26 9.60 -3.20
CA TYR A 84 -14.46 9.87 -4.00
C TYR A 84 -14.56 8.98 -5.25
N LEU A 85 -13.46 8.78 -5.97
CA LEU A 85 -13.45 7.99 -7.21
C LEU A 85 -13.75 6.49 -6.98
N THR A 86 -13.39 5.93 -5.81
CA THR A 86 -13.73 4.54 -5.45
C THR A 86 -15.23 4.24 -5.51
N THR A 87 -16.03 5.29 -5.37
CA THR A 87 -17.46 5.21 -5.39
C THR A 87 -17.94 5.15 -6.86
N LYS A 88 -17.41 5.99 -7.75
CA LYS A 88 -17.91 6.15 -9.13
C LYS A 88 -17.38 5.14 -10.14
N PHE A 89 -16.15 4.67 -9.95
CA PHE A 89 -15.41 3.90 -10.95
C PHE A 89 -15.12 2.48 -10.48
N ASP A 90 -14.73 1.63 -11.43
CA ASP A 90 -14.27 0.29 -11.13
C ASP A 90 -12.93 0.32 -10.37
N ILE A 91 -12.97 -0.12 -9.11
CA ILE A 91 -11.83 -0.18 -8.21
C ILE A 91 -10.72 -1.07 -8.74
N LYS A 92 -11.04 -2.21 -9.38
CA LYS A 92 -10.03 -3.13 -9.95
C LYS A 92 -9.22 -2.39 -11.01
N ILE A 93 -9.90 -1.76 -11.97
CA ILE A 93 -9.25 -1.05 -13.07
C ILE A 93 -8.47 0.15 -12.54
N MET A 94 -9.06 0.92 -11.62
CA MET A 94 -8.38 2.06 -11.01
C MET A 94 -7.10 1.67 -10.26
N LEU A 95 -7.12 0.58 -9.48
CA LEU A 95 -5.95 0.13 -8.73
C LEU A 95 -4.84 -0.35 -9.67
N LEU A 96 -5.22 -1.09 -10.72
CA LEU A 96 -4.29 -1.54 -11.75
C LEU A 96 -3.68 -0.35 -12.50
N CYS A 97 -4.51 0.57 -13.04
CA CYS A 97 -4.03 1.75 -13.77
C CYS A 97 -3.10 2.61 -12.91
N SER A 98 -3.45 2.85 -11.65
CA SER A 98 -2.61 3.63 -10.72
C SER A 98 -1.24 2.97 -10.52
N THR A 99 -1.20 1.65 -10.34
CA THR A 99 0.07 0.92 -10.13
C THR A 99 0.89 0.82 -11.43
N VAL A 100 0.24 0.67 -12.58
CA VAL A 100 0.89 0.70 -13.91
C VAL A 100 1.54 2.05 -14.15
N VAL A 101 0.82 3.16 -13.93
CA VAL A 101 1.38 4.52 -14.09
C VAL A 101 2.55 4.72 -13.13
N GLY A 102 2.44 4.29 -11.86
CA GLY A 102 3.54 4.34 -10.90
C GLY A 102 4.77 3.54 -11.34
N THR A 103 4.55 2.35 -11.89
CA THR A 103 5.62 1.46 -12.37
C THR A 103 6.31 2.01 -13.62
N ILE A 104 5.56 2.48 -14.61
CA ILE A 104 6.11 3.14 -15.81
C ILE A 104 6.93 4.38 -15.41
N THR A 105 6.37 5.21 -14.54
CA THR A 105 7.06 6.41 -14.03
C THR A 105 8.36 6.05 -13.31
N THR A 106 8.37 4.94 -12.55
CA THR A 106 9.55 4.42 -11.87
C THR A 106 10.64 4.02 -12.88
N TYR A 107 10.29 3.30 -13.94
CA TYR A 107 11.22 2.93 -15.01
C TYR A 107 11.78 4.11 -15.79
N LEU A 108 10.95 5.12 -16.05
CA LEU A 108 11.35 6.33 -16.78
C LEU A 108 12.26 7.25 -15.95
N THR A 109 12.17 7.20 -14.62
CA THR A 109 12.92 8.08 -13.71
C THR A 109 14.44 8.10 -13.98
N PRO A 110 15.16 6.97 -14.00
CA PRO A 110 16.61 6.99 -14.21
C PRO A 110 17.01 7.56 -15.57
N THR A 111 16.26 7.26 -16.63
CA THR A 111 16.54 7.75 -17.98
C THR A 111 16.31 9.25 -18.06
N LEU A 112 15.15 9.73 -17.60
CA LEU A 112 14.80 11.14 -17.70
C LEU A 112 15.71 12.03 -16.84
N VAL A 113 16.13 11.57 -15.67
CA VAL A 113 17.07 12.32 -14.81
C VAL A 113 18.47 12.43 -15.42
N LYS A 114 18.90 11.48 -16.25
CA LYS A 114 20.21 11.55 -16.93
C LYS A 114 20.22 12.55 -18.08
N TYR A 115 19.12 12.66 -18.82
CA TYR A 115 19.04 13.51 -20.02
C TYR A 115 18.50 14.91 -19.76
N TYR A 116 17.73 15.11 -18.68
CA TYR A 116 17.05 16.37 -18.40
C TYR A 116 17.38 16.91 -17.00
N ASN A 117 17.17 18.22 -16.83
CA ASN A 117 17.37 18.91 -15.55
C ASN A 117 16.32 18.55 -14.48
N TRP A 118 16.57 18.98 -13.24
CA TRP A 118 15.73 18.76 -12.05
C TRP A 118 14.23 19.11 -12.18
N GLN A 119 13.84 19.88 -13.20
CA GLN A 119 12.43 20.20 -13.47
C GLN A 119 11.63 18.97 -13.90
N ILE A 120 12.21 18.06 -14.71
CA ILE A 120 11.50 16.84 -15.14
C ILE A 120 11.17 15.96 -13.94
N LEU A 121 12.07 15.95 -12.96
CA LEU A 121 11.93 15.20 -11.74
C LEU A 121 10.69 15.66 -10.96
N ILE A 122 10.36 16.95 -10.94
CA ILE A 122 9.13 17.42 -10.30
C ILE A 122 7.89 16.81 -10.98
N VAL A 123 7.86 16.79 -12.31
CA VAL A 123 6.75 16.23 -13.09
C VAL A 123 6.60 14.74 -12.79
N ILE A 124 7.70 13.99 -12.84
CA ILE A 124 7.75 12.57 -12.48
C ILE A 124 7.27 12.36 -11.04
N ARG A 125 7.68 13.22 -10.10
CA ARG A 125 7.28 13.13 -8.70
C ARG A 125 5.80 13.40 -8.49
N ILE A 126 5.20 14.33 -9.24
CA ILE A 126 3.76 14.58 -9.23
C ILE A 126 3.01 13.35 -9.74
N LEU A 127 3.41 12.78 -10.89
CA LEU A 127 2.77 11.57 -11.44
C LEU A 127 2.88 10.39 -10.49
N HIS A 128 4.03 10.22 -9.86
CA HIS A 128 4.28 9.14 -8.91
C HIS A 128 3.48 9.33 -7.61
N GLY A 129 3.42 10.56 -7.09
CA GLY A 129 2.62 10.90 -5.90
C GLY A 129 1.13 10.75 -6.15
N SER A 130 0.65 11.17 -7.32
CA SER A 130 -0.74 11.02 -7.71
C SER A 130 -1.17 9.56 -7.81
N SER A 131 -0.37 8.76 -8.50
CA SER A 131 -0.61 7.31 -8.63
C SER A 131 -0.73 6.62 -7.26
N LYS A 132 0.12 7.01 -6.30
CA LYS A 132 0.14 6.42 -4.95
C LYS A 132 -0.99 6.89 -4.05
N GLY A 133 -1.43 8.14 -4.19
CA GLY A 133 -2.52 8.68 -3.39
C GLY A 133 -3.80 7.85 -3.52
N PHE A 134 -4.04 7.26 -4.69
CA PHE A 134 -5.22 6.43 -4.93
C PHE A 134 -5.16 5.03 -4.27
N ILE A 135 -3.97 4.48 -4.03
CA ILE A 135 -3.80 3.06 -3.67
C ILE A 135 -4.50 2.71 -2.36
N ARG A 136 -4.28 3.49 -1.28
CA ARG A 136 -4.87 3.20 0.03
C ARG A 136 -6.41 3.21 0.00
N PRO A 137 -7.10 4.27 -0.46
CA PRO A 137 -8.56 4.27 -0.48
C PRO A 137 -9.12 3.15 -1.38
N LEU A 138 -8.48 2.85 -2.51
CA LEU A 138 -8.88 1.74 -3.38
C LEU A 138 -8.76 0.38 -2.68
N VAL A 139 -7.64 0.12 -2.00
CA VAL A 139 -7.42 -1.13 -1.25
C VAL A 139 -8.43 -1.29 -0.12
N TYR A 140 -8.67 -0.25 0.69
CA TYR A 140 -9.67 -0.31 1.76
C TYR A 140 -11.07 -0.60 1.21
N SER A 141 -11.46 0.11 0.14
CA SER A 141 -12.77 -0.07 -0.46
C SER A 141 -12.94 -1.47 -1.06
N GLN A 142 -11.87 -2.04 -1.60
CA GLN A 142 -11.87 -3.41 -2.12
C GLN A 142 -11.94 -4.46 -1.01
N LEU A 143 -11.19 -4.30 0.09
CA LEU A 143 -11.22 -5.23 1.22
C LEU A 143 -12.62 -5.37 1.81
N VAL A 144 -13.33 -4.25 1.98
CA VAL A 144 -14.71 -4.23 2.53
C VAL A 144 -15.71 -4.97 1.64
N ARG A 145 -15.43 -5.11 0.34
CA ARG A 145 -16.29 -5.85 -0.60
C ARG A 145 -16.05 -7.36 -0.60
N TRP A 146 -14.88 -7.79 -0.13
CA TRP A 146 -14.43 -9.18 -0.21
C TRP A 146 -14.43 -9.89 1.15
N LEU A 147 -14.15 -9.17 2.23
CA LEU A 147 -14.03 -9.73 3.56
C LEU A 147 -15.28 -9.42 4.39
N PRO A 148 -15.88 -10.44 5.04
CA PRO A 148 -16.85 -10.23 6.10
C PRO A 148 -16.30 -9.32 7.21
N PRO A 149 -17.16 -8.60 7.98
CA PRO A 149 -16.71 -7.65 8.99
C PRO A 149 -15.71 -8.23 10.02
N ASP A 150 -15.96 -9.43 10.51
CA ASP A 150 -15.10 -10.09 11.50
C ASP A 150 -13.71 -10.39 10.93
N GLU A 151 -13.64 -10.94 9.72
CA GLU A 151 -12.38 -11.23 9.02
C GLU A 151 -11.67 -9.94 8.62
N LEU A 152 -12.40 -8.91 8.21
CA LEU A 152 -11.85 -7.61 7.85
C LEU A 152 -11.12 -6.95 9.02
N MET A 153 -11.65 -7.07 10.24
CA MET A 153 -11.02 -6.52 11.43
C MET A 153 -9.70 -7.22 11.77
N LEU A 154 -9.56 -8.50 11.43
CA LEU A 154 -8.36 -9.29 11.67
C LEU A 154 -7.33 -9.16 10.53
N MET A 155 -7.77 -9.42 9.29
CA MET A 155 -6.90 -9.41 8.11
C MET A 155 -6.60 -8.00 7.61
N GLY A 156 -7.51 -7.04 7.77
CA GLY A 156 -7.33 -5.67 7.30
C GLY A 156 -6.02 -5.03 7.82
N PRO A 157 -5.75 -5.05 9.13
CA PRO A 157 -4.48 -4.57 9.68
C PRO A 157 -3.24 -5.29 9.11
N VAL A 158 -3.32 -6.61 8.88
CA VAL A 158 -2.23 -7.39 8.27
C VAL A 158 -1.96 -6.93 6.84
N VAL A 159 -3.01 -6.85 6.02
CA VAL A 159 -2.93 -6.35 4.64
C VAL A 159 -2.35 -4.95 4.60
N LEU A 160 -2.80 -4.05 5.47
CA LEU A 160 -2.29 -2.68 5.52
C LEU A 160 -0.83 -2.61 5.92
N SER A 161 -0.37 -3.55 6.74
CA SER A 161 1.00 -3.50 7.24
C SER A 161 2.02 -3.94 6.19
N SER A 162 1.61 -4.64 5.13
CA SER A 162 2.46 -4.92 3.95
C SER A 162 3.17 -3.70 3.37
N LEU A 163 2.65 -2.49 3.60
CA LEU A 163 3.30 -1.24 3.25
C LEU A 163 4.67 -1.06 3.94
N PHE A 164 4.79 -1.51 5.19
CA PHE A 164 6.03 -1.44 5.98
C PHE A 164 7.03 -2.50 5.51
N LEU A 165 6.55 -3.68 5.09
CA LEU A 165 7.41 -4.70 4.46
C LEU A 165 8.07 -4.15 3.19
N GLY A 166 7.29 -3.46 2.35
CA GLY A 166 7.80 -2.87 1.12
C GLY A 166 8.85 -1.80 1.39
N TYR A 167 8.59 -0.94 2.37
CA TYR A 167 9.55 0.08 2.82
C TYR A 167 10.85 -0.55 3.37
N GLY A 168 10.75 -1.53 4.27
CA GLY A 168 11.92 -2.19 4.86
C GLY A 168 12.78 -2.91 3.81
N LEU A 169 12.15 -3.63 2.88
CA LEU A 169 12.87 -4.36 1.83
C LEU A 169 13.74 -3.43 0.97
N ILE A 170 13.17 -2.32 0.50
CA ILE A 170 13.90 -1.41 -0.38
C ILE A 170 14.96 -0.60 0.37
N GLU A 171 14.73 -0.24 1.64
CA GLU A 171 15.75 0.41 2.46
C GLU A 171 16.93 -0.52 2.75
N MET A 172 16.67 -1.82 2.98
CA MET A 172 17.71 -2.83 3.19
C MET A 172 18.50 -3.12 1.90
N MET A 173 17.81 -3.34 0.79
CA MET A 173 18.44 -3.69 -0.48
C MET A 173 18.98 -2.47 -1.23
N GLY A 174 18.41 -1.29 -1.02
CA GLY A 174 18.69 -0.09 -1.81
C GLY A 174 20.14 0.36 -1.73
N GLY A 175 20.76 0.29 -0.55
CA GLY A 175 22.19 0.54 -0.37
C GLY A 175 23.04 -0.39 -1.24
N TYR A 176 22.79 -1.70 -1.14
CA TYR A 176 23.49 -2.73 -1.93
C TYR A 176 23.27 -2.59 -3.44
N LEU A 177 22.04 -2.29 -3.87
CA LEU A 177 21.74 -2.09 -5.30
C LEU A 177 22.40 -0.82 -5.84
N SER A 178 22.52 0.23 -5.03
CA SER A 178 23.11 1.49 -5.46
C SER A 178 24.62 1.45 -5.62
N SER A 179 25.31 0.60 -4.85
CA SER A 179 26.77 0.45 -4.87
C SER A 179 27.27 -0.59 -5.88
N GLY A 180 26.38 -1.42 -6.44
CA GLY A 180 26.72 -2.40 -7.47
C GLY A 180 27.08 -1.78 -8.82
N GLN A 181 27.48 -2.62 -9.77
CA GLN A 181 27.92 -2.20 -11.12
C GLN A 181 26.86 -1.41 -11.91
N GLY A 182 25.57 -1.65 -11.65
CA GLY A 182 24.48 -0.92 -12.28
C GLY A 182 24.21 0.48 -11.68
N GLY A 183 24.88 0.82 -10.57
CA GLY A 183 24.73 2.09 -9.85
C GLY A 183 23.31 2.34 -9.32
N TRP A 184 23.03 3.60 -8.98
CA TRP A 184 21.72 4.04 -8.49
C TRP A 184 20.50 3.72 -9.39
N PRO A 185 20.60 3.67 -10.74
CA PRO A 185 19.46 3.28 -11.58
C PRO A 185 18.91 1.88 -11.27
N SER A 186 19.75 0.96 -10.77
CA SER A 186 19.37 -0.42 -10.45
C SER A 186 18.19 -0.51 -9.49
N ILE A 187 18.09 0.43 -8.53
CA ILE A 187 16.99 0.48 -7.55
C ILE A 187 15.64 0.66 -8.26
N PHE A 188 15.60 1.52 -9.28
CA PHE A 188 14.38 1.79 -10.05
C PHE A 188 13.98 0.59 -10.91
N TYR A 189 14.95 -0.08 -11.53
CA TYR A 189 14.67 -1.27 -12.32
C TYR A 189 14.20 -2.43 -11.44
N PHE A 190 14.83 -2.66 -10.29
CA PHE A 190 14.42 -3.72 -9.36
C PHE A 190 12.98 -3.53 -8.86
N SER A 191 12.68 -2.36 -8.31
CA SER A 191 11.34 -2.02 -7.82
C SER A 191 10.29 -1.93 -8.94
N GLY A 192 10.69 -1.51 -10.15
CA GLY A 192 9.87 -1.53 -11.35
C GLY A 192 9.48 -2.96 -11.77
N ASN A 193 10.42 -3.91 -11.72
CA ASN A 193 10.17 -5.31 -12.09
C ASN A 193 9.17 -5.97 -11.14
N ILE A 194 9.33 -5.74 -9.84
CA ILE A 194 8.37 -6.21 -8.82
C ILE A 194 6.98 -5.65 -9.11
N GLY A 195 6.88 -4.37 -9.46
CA GLY A 195 5.58 -3.76 -9.79
C GLY A 195 4.97 -4.26 -11.07
N PHE A 196 5.78 -4.53 -12.09
CA PHE A 196 5.32 -5.12 -13.35
C PHE A 196 4.77 -6.54 -13.14
N ILE A 197 5.50 -7.39 -12.39
CA ILE A 197 5.05 -8.74 -12.04
C ILE A 197 3.72 -8.69 -11.27
N TRP A 198 3.60 -7.78 -10.31
CA TRP A 198 2.35 -7.60 -9.58
C TRP A 198 1.20 -7.15 -10.48
N CYS A 199 1.44 -6.24 -11.43
CA CYS A 199 0.41 -5.79 -12.38
C CYS A 199 -0.09 -6.96 -13.25
N LEU A 200 0.81 -7.83 -13.72
CA LEU A 200 0.43 -9.04 -14.48
C LEU A 200 -0.42 -10.00 -13.63
N ALA A 201 0.03 -10.27 -12.40
CA ALA A 201 -0.70 -11.12 -11.47
C ALA A 201 -2.09 -10.55 -11.15
N TYR A 202 -2.19 -9.24 -10.89
CA TYR A 202 -3.45 -8.57 -10.55
C TYR A 202 -4.41 -8.46 -11.75
N LEU A 203 -3.88 -8.35 -12.96
CA LEU A 203 -4.71 -8.35 -14.17
C LEU A 203 -5.47 -9.68 -14.32
N GLY A 204 -4.78 -10.81 -14.13
CA GLY A 204 -5.34 -12.16 -14.25
C GLY A 204 -6.17 -12.61 -13.04
N LEU A 205 -5.67 -12.38 -11.82
CA LEU A 205 -6.29 -12.90 -10.59
C LEU A 205 -7.18 -11.88 -9.88
N GLY A 206 -6.93 -10.57 -10.03
CA GLY A 206 -7.73 -9.55 -9.35
C GLY A 206 -9.18 -9.57 -9.82
N SER A 207 -10.12 -9.43 -8.90
CA SER A 207 -11.55 -9.30 -9.25
C SER A 207 -12.20 -8.14 -8.50
N GLN A 208 -13.09 -7.41 -9.20
CA GLN A 208 -13.77 -6.23 -8.67
C GLN A 208 -14.77 -6.58 -7.56
N SER A 209 -15.49 -7.68 -7.71
CA SER A 209 -16.50 -8.13 -6.75
C SER A 209 -16.56 -9.65 -6.72
N PRO A 210 -17.12 -10.25 -5.66
CA PRO A 210 -17.40 -11.68 -5.61
C PRO A 210 -18.23 -12.14 -6.82
N ASN A 211 -19.15 -11.29 -7.31
CA ASN A 211 -20.03 -11.60 -8.44
C ASN A 211 -19.33 -11.60 -9.79
N ALA A 212 -18.30 -10.77 -9.96
CA ALA A 212 -17.51 -10.70 -11.18
C ALA A 212 -16.34 -11.70 -11.19
N CYS A 213 -16.13 -12.46 -10.11
CA CYS A 213 -15.04 -13.41 -10.00
C CYS A 213 -15.40 -14.74 -10.68
N PHE A 214 -14.56 -15.19 -11.63
CA PHE A 214 -14.83 -16.40 -12.40
C PHE A 214 -14.48 -17.70 -11.67
N TYR A 215 -13.58 -17.65 -10.68
CA TYR A 215 -13.04 -18.83 -9.99
C TYR A 215 -13.49 -18.95 -8.53
N ILE A 216 -14.47 -18.15 -8.11
CA ILE A 216 -15.07 -18.24 -6.78
C ILE A 216 -16.05 -19.41 -6.71
N SER A 217 -16.05 -20.13 -5.59
CA SER A 217 -17.05 -21.16 -5.34
C SER A 217 -18.42 -20.56 -5.03
N VAL A 218 -19.50 -21.26 -5.39
CA VAL A 218 -20.88 -20.83 -5.08
C VAL A 218 -21.10 -20.69 -3.58
N TYR A 219 -20.51 -21.60 -2.79
CA TYR A 219 -20.59 -21.57 -1.33
C TYR A 219 -19.87 -20.36 -0.72
N GLU A 220 -18.66 -20.03 -1.20
CA GLU A 220 -17.94 -18.84 -0.72
C GLU A 220 -18.65 -17.55 -1.10
N LYS A 221 -19.16 -17.48 -2.34
CA LYS A 221 -19.94 -16.33 -2.81
C LYS A 221 -21.14 -16.08 -1.91
N ARG A 222 -21.91 -17.12 -1.61
CA ARG A 222 -23.08 -17.05 -0.73
C ARG A 222 -22.70 -16.65 0.70
N TYR A 223 -21.61 -17.20 1.24
CA TYR A 223 -21.10 -16.82 2.56
C TYR A 223 -20.79 -15.32 2.65
N ILE A 224 -20.09 -14.77 1.65
CA ILE A 224 -19.76 -13.34 1.57
C ILE A 224 -21.05 -12.52 1.48
N GLU A 225 -21.95 -12.86 0.56
CA GLU A 225 -23.21 -12.13 0.36
C GLU A 225 -24.12 -12.12 1.61
N GLU A 226 -24.18 -13.23 2.35
CA GLU A 226 -24.97 -13.35 3.59
C GLU A 226 -24.32 -12.57 4.75
N SER A 227 -22.99 -12.58 4.84
CA SER A 227 -22.22 -11.95 5.93
C SER A 227 -22.00 -10.44 5.76
N LEU A 228 -22.09 -9.90 4.55
CA LEU A 228 -21.88 -8.48 4.30
C LEU A 228 -23.06 -7.63 4.81
N PRO A 229 -22.81 -6.49 5.50
CA PRO A 229 -23.87 -5.53 5.83
C PRO A 229 -24.69 -5.10 4.61
N SER A 230 -26.02 -4.99 4.76
CA SER A 230 -26.93 -4.58 3.67
C SER A 230 -26.54 -3.23 3.05
N ALA A 231 -25.89 -2.34 3.82
CA ALA A 231 -25.37 -1.07 3.35
C ALA A 231 -24.25 -1.19 2.28
N ILE A 232 -23.50 -2.29 2.28
CA ILE A 232 -22.46 -2.59 1.28
C ILE A 232 -23.07 -3.32 0.07
N ARG A 233 -24.19 -4.03 0.27
CA ARG A 233 -24.95 -4.72 -0.78
C ARG A 233 -25.77 -3.79 -1.68
N LEU A 234 -26.09 -2.58 -1.21
CA LEU A 234 -26.89 -1.63 -1.99
C LEU A 234 -26.09 -1.03 -3.16
N PRO A 235 -26.70 -0.90 -4.35
CA PRO A 235 -26.07 -0.22 -5.47
C PRO A 235 -25.70 1.22 -5.09
N TYR A 236 -24.62 1.67 -5.69
CA TYR A 236 -24.03 3.00 -5.60
C TYR A 236 -25.02 4.08 -5.11
N ARG A 237 -24.81 4.60 -3.88
CA ARG A 237 -25.64 5.68 -3.38
C ARG A 237 -25.42 6.92 -4.25
N LYS A 238 -26.42 7.27 -5.06
CA LYS A 238 -26.38 8.40 -6.02
C LYS A 238 -25.98 9.73 -5.35
N TYR A 239 -26.21 9.86 -4.05
CA TYR A 239 -25.86 11.03 -3.24
C TYR A 239 -25.08 10.65 -1.97
N ILE A 240 -23.84 11.09 -1.89
CA ILE A 240 -23.01 11.02 -0.67
C ILE A 240 -23.32 12.29 0.15
N PRO A 241 -23.85 12.19 1.38
CA PRO A 241 -24.19 13.36 2.19
C PRO A 241 -22.93 14.00 2.80
N LEU A 242 -22.08 14.60 1.96
CA LEU A 242 -20.79 15.19 2.34
C LEU A 242 -20.92 16.18 3.49
N LYS A 243 -21.95 17.04 3.47
CA LYS A 243 -22.18 18.01 4.54
C LYS A 243 -22.37 17.33 5.90
N LYS A 244 -23.16 16.26 5.96
CA LYS A 244 -23.40 15.53 7.22
C LYS A 244 -22.15 14.80 7.72
N ILE A 245 -21.35 14.26 6.79
CA ILE A 245 -20.08 13.61 7.12
C ILE A 245 -19.08 14.63 7.67
N LEU A 246 -18.94 15.78 6.99
CA LEU A 246 -18.02 16.84 7.38
C LEU A 246 -18.44 17.56 8.67
N THR A 247 -19.71 17.51 9.08
CA THR A 247 -20.17 18.07 10.36
C THR A 247 -20.11 17.07 11.52
N CYS A 248 -19.69 15.84 11.29
CA CYS A 248 -19.71 14.77 12.28
C CYS A 248 -18.51 14.87 13.24
N VAL A 249 -18.75 15.01 14.55
CA VAL A 249 -17.67 15.09 15.57
C VAL A 249 -16.74 13.86 15.58
N PRO A 250 -17.25 12.61 15.53
CA PRO A 250 -16.41 11.41 15.40
C PRO A 250 -15.40 11.44 14.24
N LEU A 251 -15.73 12.09 13.12
CA LEU A 251 -14.81 12.22 11.99
C LEU A 251 -13.54 12.98 12.40
N TYR A 252 -13.71 14.10 13.09
CA TYR A 252 -12.58 14.92 13.55
C TYR A 252 -11.76 14.21 14.61
N ALA A 253 -12.39 13.50 15.54
CA ALA A 253 -11.68 12.68 16.52
C ALA A 253 -10.81 11.61 15.84
N LEU A 254 -11.33 10.92 14.82
CA LEU A 254 -10.58 9.95 14.03
C LEU A 254 -9.45 10.60 13.24
N ILE A 255 -9.68 11.75 12.60
CA ILE A 255 -8.63 12.48 11.86
C ILE A 255 -7.49 12.87 12.79
N ILE A 256 -7.80 13.44 13.97
CA ILE A 256 -6.80 13.87 14.95
C ILE A 256 -6.02 12.67 15.47
N SER A 257 -6.70 11.63 15.92
CA SER A 257 -6.08 10.41 16.44
C SER A 257 -5.16 9.75 15.41
N GLN A 258 -5.66 9.56 14.18
CA GLN A 258 -4.90 8.94 13.10
C GLN A 258 -3.74 9.81 12.64
N SER A 259 -3.90 11.14 12.62
CA SER A 259 -2.81 12.06 12.27
C SER A 259 -1.72 12.05 13.34
N ALA A 260 -2.09 12.05 14.63
CA ALA A 260 -1.15 11.96 15.73
C ALA A 260 -0.36 10.63 15.68
N ASN A 261 -1.04 9.52 15.46
CA ASN A 261 -0.41 8.21 15.31
C ASN A 261 0.57 8.16 14.11
N ASN A 262 0.15 8.64 12.94
CA ASN A 262 1.04 8.69 11.77
C ASN A 262 2.23 9.66 11.99
N TYR A 263 2.00 10.80 12.64
CA TYR A 263 3.06 11.76 12.96
C TYR A 263 4.09 11.14 13.91
N ALA A 264 3.65 10.51 15.00
CA ALA A 264 4.53 9.85 15.96
C ALA A 264 5.37 8.75 15.30
N LEU A 265 4.75 7.88 14.50
CA LEU A 265 5.44 6.79 13.80
C LEU A 265 6.47 7.34 12.79
N GLN A 266 6.09 8.30 11.96
CA GLN A 266 6.99 8.90 10.96
C GLN A 266 8.13 9.69 11.61
N THR A 267 7.87 10.33 12.75
CA THR A 267 8.88 11.03 13.53
C THR A 267 9.89 10.05 14.11
N PHE A 268 9.41 8.95 14.71
CA PHE A 268 10.26 7.90 15.26
C PHE A 268 11.19 7.30 14.20
N VAL A 269 10.64 6.91 13.05
CA VAL A 269 11.40 6.33 11.92
C VAL A 269 12.50 7.28 11.40
N LYS A 270 12.32 8.61 11.51
CA LYS A 270 13.31 9.59 11.04
C LYS A 270 14.33 9.97 12.10
N ILE A 271 13.91 10.13 13.35
CA ILE A 271 14.80 10.53 14.44
C ILE A 271 15.78 9.42 14.77
N VAL A 272 15.35 8.16 14.71
CA VAL A 272 16.20 7.00 15.04
C VAL A 272 17.51 7.02 14.23
N PRO A 273 17.51 7.00 12.88
CA PRO A 273 18.75 7.07 12.10
C PRO A 273 19.59 8.31 12.41
N LEU A 274 18.96 9.48 12.51
CA LEU A 274 19.66 10.74 12.80
C LEU A 274 20.35 10.75 14.17
N PHE A 275 19.74 10.13 15.17
CA PHE A 275 20.32 10.02 16.50
C PHE A 275 21.54 9.09 16.51
N TYR A 276 21.45 7.93 15.83
CA TYR A 276 22.57 7.00 15.73
C TYR A 276 23.74 7.56 14.92
N GLU A 277 23.47 8.29 13.83
CA GLU A 277 24.50 8.93 13.02
C GLU A 277 25.19 10.07 13.79
N ASN A 278 24.44 11.00 14.37
CA ASN A 278 25.00 12.20 15.00
C ASN A 278 25.64 11.93 16.38
N SER A 279 25.04 11.05 17.18
CA SER A 279 25.49 10.81 18.57
C SER A 279 26.49 9.66 18.68
N LEU A 280 26.27 8.57 17.93
CA LEU A 280 27.03 7.33 18.07
C LEU A 280 28.01 7.06 16.91
N GLN A 281 28.00 7.90 15.86
CA GLN A 281 28.82 7.76 14.65
C GLN A 281 28.78 6.34 14.05
N LEU A 282 27.63 5.66 14.20
CA LEU A 282 27.44 4.31 13.67
C LEU A 282 27.13 4.36 12.18
N ASP A 283 27.54 3.30 11.49
CA ASP A 283 27.30 3.16 10.06
C ASP A 283 25.78 3.06 9.76
N VAL A 284 25.30 3.96 8.90
CA VAL A 284 23.88 4.13 8.56
C VAL A 284 23.27 2.84 8.01
N GLN A 285 24.08 2.00 7.36
CA GLN A 285 23.62 0.71 6.85
C GLN A 285 23.21 -0.26 7.96
N LYS A 286 23.94 -0.31 9.08
CA LYS A 286 23.60 -1.17 10.23
C LYS A 286 22.33 -0.69 10.91
N VAL A 287 22.17 0.63 11.04
CA VAL A 287 20.98 1.23 11.66
C VAL A 287 19.73 0.99 10.80
N ASN A 288 19.85 1.10 9.48
CA ASN A 288 18.74 0.79 8.56
C ASN A 288 18.35 -0.69 8.61
N LEU A 289 19.33 -1.59 8.81
CA LEU A 289 19.06 -3.03 9.00
C LEU A 289 18.28 -3.26 10.30
N GLU A 290 18.67 -2.63 11.41
CA GLU A 290 17.96 -2.73 12.69
C GLU A 290 16.56 -2.13 12.62
N LEU A 291 16.40 -0.99 11.94
CA LEU A 291 15.10 -0.35 11.74
C LEU A 291 14.17 -1.21 10.88
N SER A 292 14.71 -1.82 9.81
CA SER A 292 13.97 -2.80 9.01
C SER A 292 13.55 -4.02 9.85
N THR A 293 14.45 -4.50 10.71
CA THR A 293 14.16 -5.59 11.65
C THR A 293 13.02 -5.21 12.60
N PHE A 294 13.03 -3.98 13.15
CA PHE A 294 11.93 -3.46 13.97
C PHE A 294 10.60 -3.37 13.21
N LEU A 295 10.61 -2.94 11.95
CA LEU A 295 9.39 -2.93 11.14
C LEU A 295 8.86 -4.36 10.93
N CYS A 296 9.75 -5.32 10.64
CA CYS A 296 9.42 -6.73 10.53
C CYS A 296 8.86 -7.33 11.83
N THR A 297 9.38 -6.95 13.00
CA THR A 297 8.80 -7.43 14.28
C THR A 297 7.41 -6.85 14.54
N VAL A 298 7.15 -5.58 14.21
CA VAL A 298 5.81 -4.99 14.28
C VAL A 298 4.82 -5.72 13.38
N LEU A 299 5.27 -6.20 12.22
CA LEU A 299 4.47 -7.01 11.31
C LEU A 299 4.16 -8.39 11.86
N LEU A 300 5.16 -9.07 12.41
CA LEU A 300 4.99 -10.35 13.07
C LEU A 300 3.99 -10.24 14.23
N LEU A 301 4.07 -9.19 15.04
CA LEU A 301 3.10 -8.93 16.12
C LEU A 301 1.68 -8.79 15.59
N LYS A 302 1.47 -8.11 14.46
CA LYS A 302 0.14 -7.98 13.85
C LYS A 302 -0.37 -9.27 13.25
N ILE A 303 0.51 -10.10 12.68
CA ILE A 303 0.16 -11.45 12.22
C ILE A 303 -0.25 -12.30 13.43
N ILE A 304 0.53 -12.27 14.52
CA ILE A 304 0.22 -12.99 15.76
C ILE A 304 -1.14 -12.54 16.32
N MET A 305 -1.42 -11.23 16.39
CA MET A 305 -2.72 -10.72 16.83
C MET A 305 -3.88 -11.11 15.88
N CYS A 306 -3.60 -11.30 14.59
CA CYS A 306 -4.60 -11.80 13.63
C CYS A 306 -4.89 -13.29 13.85
N VAL A 307 -3.89 -14.07 14.25
CA VAL A 307 -4.00 -15.52 14.45
C VAL A 307 -4.48 -15.87 15.87
N SER A 308 -4.22 -15.03 16.87
CA SER A 308 -4.58 -15.29 18.28
C SER A 308 -6.05 -15.63 18.54
N PRO A 309 -7.05 -15.01 17.86
CA PRO A 309 -8.45 -15.36 18.07
C PRO A 309 -8.79 -16.76 17.52
N PHE A 310 -8.04 -17.25 16.53
CA PHE A 310 -8.23 -18.59 15.97
C PHE A 310 -7.63 -19.66 16.88
N ILE A 311 -6.50 -19.37 17.54
CA ILE A 311 -5.87 -20.29 18.51
C ILE A 311 -6.69 -20.37 19.81
N ALA A 312 -7.31 -19.27 20.24
CA ALA A 312 -8.11 -19.23 21.47
C ALA A 312 -9.47 -19.97 21.40
N LEU A 313 -9.81 -20.53 20.24
CA LEU A 313 -11.06 -21.26 19.99
C LEU A 313 -10.86 -22.79 19.93
N GLU A 314 -9.63 -23.28 20.08
CA GLU A 314 -9.30 -24.70 20.35
C GLU A 314 -9.12 -24.95 21.85
#